data_AF-A0A940VQU7-F1
#
_entry.id   AF-A0A940VQU7-F1
#
_cell.length_a   1.000
_cell.length_b   1.000
_cell.length_c   1.000
_cell.angle_alpha   90.00
_cell.angle_beta   90.00
_cell.angle_gamma   90.00
#
_symmetry.space_group_name_H-M   'P 1'
#
loop_
_entity.id
_entity.type
_entity.pdbx_description
1 polymer ?
#
loop_
_entity_poly.entity_id
_entity_poly.type
_entity_poly.pdbx_seq_one_letter_code
_entity_poly.pdbx_strand_id
1 'polypeptide(L)' 'MKKFRDRRHVTLDVEHMRRLHQEAMEQLDLMRTALEATEQASGTMRDTLEDMMLEHWNSYLDV' A
#
# COMPACT_ATOMS: atom_id res chain seq x y z
N MET A 1 -30.84 15.77 25.81
CA MET A 1 -29.71 15.02 26.38
C MET A 1 -28.56 15.00 25.37
N LYS A 2 -27.52 15.80 25.58
CA LYS A 2 -26.33 15.80 24.70
C LYS A 2 -25.51 14.55 25.04
N LYS A 3 -25.43 13.59 24.11
CA LYS A 3 -24.53 12.44 24.22
C LYS A 3 -23.10 12.99 24.12
N PHE A 4 -22.39 13.04 25.24
CA PHE A 4 -20.97 13.29 25.25
C PHE A 4 -20.32 12.17 24.45
N ARG A 5 -19.82 12.51 23.25
CA ARG A 5 -18.99 11.62 22.45
C ARG A 5 -17.72 11.43 23.27
N ASP A 6 -17.62 10.28 23.90
CA ASP A 6 -16.45 9.86 24.64
C ASP A 6 -15.25 9.89 23.68
N ARG A 7 -14.47 10.97 23.73
CA ARG A 7 -13.18 11.06 23.04
C ARG A 7 -12.26 10.12 23.80
N ARG A 8 -12.39 8.82 23.54
CA ARG A 8 -11.32 7.87 23.81
C ARG A 8 -10.08 8.47 23.18
N HIS A 9 -9.14 8.89 24.03
CA HIS A 9 -7.78 9.18 23.59
C HIS A 9 -7.26 7.87 23.02
N VAL A 10 -7.39 7.70 21.70
CA VAL A 10 -6.62 6.70 20.99
C VAL A 10 -5.18 7.15 21.17
N THR A 11 -4.47 6.49 22.07
CA THR A 11 -3.02 6.57 22.12
C THR A 11 -2.52 6.02 20.80
N LEU A 12 -2.37 6.91 19.83
CA LEU A 12 -1.74 6.62 18.54
C LEU A 12 -0.32 6.18 18.86
N ASP A 13 -0.05 4.89 18.64
CA ASP A 13 1.30 4.37 18.68
C ASP A 13 2.06 4.93 17.47
N VAL A 14 2.78 6.02 17.72
CA VAL A 14 3.55 6.75 16.70
C VAL A 14 4.62 5.86 16.08
N GLU A 15 5.19 4.91 16.83
CA GLU A 15 6.18 3.98 16.30
C GLU A 15 5.53 2.96 15.37
N HIS A 16 4.35 2.45 15.72
CA HIS A 16 3.57 1.58 14.84
C HIS A 16 3.16 2.31 13.54
N MET A 17 2.68 3.54 13.63
CA MET A 17 2.33 4.35 12.46
C MET A 17 3.53 4.65 11.57
N ARG A 18 4.70 4.91 12.17
CA ARG A 18 5.95 5.11 11.41
C ARG A 18 6.35 3.83 10.67
N ARG A 19 6.19 2.67 11.31
CA ARG A 19 6.48 1.36 10.70
C ARG A 19 5.55 1.09 9.52
N LEU A 20 4.24 1.27 9.71
CA LEU A 20 3.25 1.13 8.63
C LEU A 20 3.51 2.10 7.48
N HIS A 21 3.88 3.34 7.77
CA HIS A 21 4.24 4.31 6.74
C HIS A 21 5.46 3.88 5.93
N GLN A 22 6.47 3.33 6.60
CA GLN A 22 7.69 2.84 5.94
C GLN A 22 7.42 1.60 5.09
N GLU A 23 6.63 0.64 5.60
CA GLU A 23 6.16 -0.52 4.85
C GLU A 23 5.37 -0.08 3.61
N ALA A 24 4.46 0.89 3.75
CA ALA A 24 3.71 1.42 2.61
C ALA A 24 4.62 2.08 1.55
N MET A 25 5.66 2.80 1.97
CA MET A 25 6.65 3.37 1.03
C MET A 25 7.42 2.28 0.29
N GLU A 26 7.84 1.22 0.97
CA GLU A 26 8.54 0.08 0.36
C GLU A 26 7.66 -0.63 -0.67
N GLN A 27 6.36 -0.83 -0.36
CA GLN A 27 5.41 -1.41 -1.31
C GLN A 27 5.21 -0.54 -2.56
N LEU A 28 5.08 0.79 -2.38
CA LEU A 28 4.95 1.73 -3.49
C LEU A 28 6.19 1.78 -4.38
N ASP A 29 7.38 1.67 -3.79
CA ASP A 29 8.64 1.63 -4.54
C ASP A 29 8.74 0.34 -5.38
N LEU A 30 8.34 -0.79 -4.81
CA LEU A 30 8.29 -2.08 -5.51
C LEU A 30 7.31 -2.05 -6.68
N MET A 31 6.13 -1.45 -6.50
CA MET A 31 5.15 -1.26 -7.58
C MET A 31 5.70 -0.35 -8.69
N ARG A 32 6.40 0.74 -8.33
CA ARG A 32 7.05 1.63 -9.31
C ARG A 32 8.09 0.88 -10.13
N THR A 33 8.97 0.11 -9.49
CA THR A 33 9.98 -0.68 -10.19
C THR A 33 9.36 -1.74 -11.10
N ALA A 34 8.28 -2.40 -10.66
CA ALA A 34 7.55 -3.35 -11.49
C ALA A 34 6.95 -2.67 -12.74
N LEU A 35 6.37 -1.48 -12.60
CA LEU A 35 5.85 -0.70 -13.72
C LEU A 35 6.96 -0.29 -14.71
N GLU A 36 8.08 0.23 -14.21
CA GLU A 36 9.24 0.59 -15.03
C GLU A 36 9.82 -0.61 -15.78
N ALA A 37 9.89 -1.78 -15.13
CA ALA A 37 10.30 -3.03 -15.77
C ALA A 37 9.29 -3.50 -16.84
N THR A 38 8.00 -3.24 -16.63
CA THR A 38 6.91 -3.58 -17.57
C THR A 38 7.02 -2.77 -18.85
N GLU A 39 7.41 -1.48 -18.77
CA GLU A 39 7.63 -0.63 -19.94
C GLU A 39 8.77 -1.15 -20.83
N GLN A 40 9.73 -1.86 -20.25
CA GLN A 40 10.87 -2.47 -20.97
C GLN A 40 10.62 -3.93 -21.36
N ALA A 41 9.59 -4.57 -20.79
CA ALA A 41 9.22 -5.95 -21.04
C ALA A 41 8.28 -6.09 -22.24
N SER A 42 8.42 -7.20 -22.98
CA SER A 42 7.48 -7.57 -24.05
C SER A 42 7.01 -9.01 -23.87
N GLY A 43 5.81 -9.33 -24.38
CA GLY A 43 5.20 -10.65 -24.26
C GLY A 43 4.83 -11.02 -22.81
N THR A 44 4.94 -12.30 -22.46
CA THR A 44 4.45 -12.89 -21.21
C THR A 44 5.02 -12.27 -19.93
N MET A 45 6.19 -11.64 -19.99
CA MET A 45 6.82 -10.97 -18.84
C MET A 45 6.10 -9.66 -18.48
N ARG A 46 5.56 -8.96 -19.48
CA ARG A 46 4.73 -7.77 -19.29
C ARG A 46 3.43 -8.14 -18.57
N ASP A 47 2.75 -9.18 -19.07
CA ASP A 47 1.48 -9.65 -18.50
C ASP A 47 1.65 -10.09 -17.04
N THR A 48 2.74 -10.80 -16.72
CA THR A 48 3.05 -11.24 -15.35
C THR A 48 3.30 -10.05 -14.40
N LEU A 49 4.00 -9.01 -14.87
CA LEU A 49 4.25 -7.82 -14.07
C LEU A 49 2.98 -6.99 -13.86
N GLU A 50 2.11 -6.92 -14.87
CA GLU A 50 0.80 -6.24 -14.80
C GLU A 50 -0.14 -6.92 -13.79
N ASP A 51 -0.18 -8.25 -13.78
CA ASP A 51 -0.95 -9.05 -12.80
C ASP A 51 -0.44 -8.81 -11.37
N MET A 52 0.88 -8.84 -11.14
CA MET A 52 1.44 -8.56 -9.81
C MET A 52 1.12 -7.14 -9.32
N MET A 53 1.13 -6.16 -10.24
CA MET A 53 0.80 -4.78 -9.90
C MET A 53 -0.67 -4.66 -9.46
N LEU A 54 -1.58 -5.31 -10.19
CA LEU A 54 -3.01 -5.31 -9.88
C LEU A 54 -3.30 -5.99 -8.54
N GLU A 55 -2.63 -7.11 -8.25
CA GLU A 55 -2.77 -7.81 -6.96
C GLU A 55 -2.28 -6.95 -5.79
N HIS A 56 -1.11 -6.33 -5.92
CA HIS A 56 -0.59 -5.40 -4.91
C HIS A 56 -1.49 -4.17 -4.71
N TRP A 57 -2.02 -3.60 -5.80
CA TRP A 57 -2.93 -2.47 -5.74
C TRP A 57 -4.24 -2.81 -5.01
N ASN A 58 -4.83 -3.96 -5.33
CA ASN A 58 -6.05 -4.42 -4.67
C ASN A 58 -5.79 -4.69 -3.19
N SER A 59 -4.69 -5.35 -2.84
CA SER A 59 -4.30 -5.59 -1.45
C SER A 59 -4.08 -4.29 -0.66
N TYR A 60 -3.49 -3.26 -1.29
CA TYR A 60 -3.29 -1.95 -0.66
C TYR A 60 -4.61 -1.20 -0.40
N LEU A 61 -5.61 -1.33 -1.29
CA LEU A 61 -6.90 -0.64 -1.18
C LEU A 61 -7.93 -1.37 -0.29
N ASP A 62 -7.77 -2.68 -0.06
CA ASP A 62 -8.69 -3.49 0.75
C ASP A 62 -8.37 -3.43 2.27
N VAL A 63 -7.41 -2.58 2.68
CA VAL A 63 -6.99 -2.31 4.06
C VAL A 63 -7.64 -1.04 4.62
#